data_AF-A0A7V4A9F2-F1
#
_entry.id   AF-A0A7V4A9F2-F1
#
_cell.length_a   1.000
_cell.length_b   1.000
_cell.length_c   1.000
_cell.angle_alpha   90.00
_cell.angle_beta   90.00
_cell.angle_gamma   90.00
#
_symmetry.space_group_name_H-M   'P 1'
#
loop_
_entity.id
_entity.type
_entity.pdbx_description
1 polymer ?
#
loop_
_entity_poly.entity_id
_entity_poly.type
_entity_poly.pdbx_seq_one_letter_code
_entity_poly.pdbx_strand_id
1 'polypeptide(L)'
;MNLKKIREIEFRTMKVFDELGFEEIRIPLYEKEVREDFTREIAKRTSEGKVCYRGSIFRITHFGRGEEMYQIGCEIINKSVGKEEIELCALVLNRISNIISEISQGQMSVLIAHRGIAKKILGEHAEYFFKKNATQIQKLIREKKIKNEIAKVFFSVFEDEKEIEEVIQIPYDMKVFSRSVSLKKLFNLSEKAQKDYYSGTVFILFHNSKKIGAGGIYSLFGKEGIGFSINLLKIN
;
A
#
# COMPACT_ATOMS: atom_id res chain seq x y z
N MET A 1 -18.04 3.97 -11.58
CA MET A 1 -18.71 2.65 -11.56
C MET A 1 -20.12 2.72 -10.98
N ASN A 2 -21.08 1.98 -11.54
CA ASN A 2 -22.45 1.93 -11.00
C ASN A 2 -22.55 1.00 -9.77
N LEU A 3 -23.62 1.13 -9.00
CA LEU A 3 -23.82 0.36 -7.76
C LEU A 3 -23.85 -1.16 -8.00
N LYS A 4 -24.41 -1.61 -9.13
CA LYS A 4 -24.48 -3.04 -9.49
C LYS A 4 -23.07 -3.65 -9.57
N LYS A 5 -22.15 -3.01 -10.30
CA LYS A 5 -20.75 -3.46 -10.43
C LYS A 5 -20.01 -3.42 -9.09
N ILE A 6 -20.25 -2.41 -8.25
CA ILE A 6 -19.67 -2.37 -6.89
C ILE A 6 -20.10 -3.59 -6.08
N ARG A 7 -21.40 -3.92 -6.07
CA ARG A 7 -21.92 -5.09 -5.35
C ARG A 7 -21.42 -6.41 -5.90
N GLU A 8 -21.22 -6.50 -7.21
CA GLU A 8 -20.63 -7.68 -7.84
C GLU A 8 -19.17 -7.89 -7.42
N ILE A 9 -18.35 -6.83 -7.44
CA ILE A 9 -16.97 -6.87 -6.95
C ILE A 9 -16.94 -7.28 -5.48
N GLU A 10 -17.79 -6.67 -4.66
CA GLU A 10 -17.90 -6.96 -3.23
C GLU A 10 -18.24 -8.44 -2.98
N PHE A 11 -19.28 -8.97 -3.65
CA PHE A 11 -19.69 -10.36 -3.49
C PHE A 11 -18.59 -11.35 -3.89
N ARG A 12 -17.96 -11.14 -5.06
CA ARG A 12 -16.87 -12.01 -5.53
C ARG A 12 -15.61 -11.89 -4.67
N THR A 13 -15.34 -10.70 -4.14
CA THR A 13 -14.21 -10.47 -3.24
C THR A 13 -14.43 -11.15 -1.88
N MET A 14 -15.63 -11.08 -1.30
CA MET A 14 -15.93 -11.79 -0.06
C MET A 14 -15.73 -13.30 -0.21
N LYS A 15 -16.11 -13.88 -1.36
CA LYS A 15 -15.83 -15.29 -1.65
C LYS A 15 -14.32 -15.61 -1.63
N VAL A 16 -13.47 -14.71 -2.14
CA VAL A 16 -12.00 -14.87 -2.07
C VAL A 16 -11.52 -14.88 -0.61
N PHE A 17 -12.06 -13.99 0.21
CA PHE A 17 -11.72 -13.93 1.63
C PHE A 17 -12.14 -15.20 2.38
N ASP A 18 -13.38 -15.67 2.16
CA ASP A 18 -13.90 -16.89 2.77
C ASP A 18 -13.05 -18.12 2.39
N GLU A 19 -12.72 -18.27 1.09
CA GLU A 19 -11.88 -19.37 0.59
C GLU A 19 -10.46 -19.36 1.18
N LEU A 20 -9.92 -18.18 1.52
CA LEU A 20 -8.60 -18.01 2.12
C LEU A 20 -8.66 -17.93 3.65
N GLY A 21 -9.83 -18.14 4.25
CA GLY A 21 -10.05 -18.18 5.69
C GLY A 21 -9.83 -16.83 6.39
N PHE A 22 -10.26 -15.73 5.78
CA PHE A 22 -10.35 -14.42 6.43
C PHE A 22 -11.70 -14.29 7.13
N GLU A 23 -11.70 -13.72 8.33
CA GLU A 23 -12.92 -13.44 9.08
C GLU A 23 -13.42 -12.02 8.77
N GLU A 24 -14.70 -11.87 8.41
CA GLU A 24 -15.29 -10.54 8.21
C GLU A 24 -15.48 -9.82 9.55
N ILE A 25 -14.81 -8.67 9.71
CA ILE A 25 -15.03 -7.78 10.85
C ILE A 25 -15.92 -6.60 10.47
N ARG A 26 -16.92 -6.33 11.32
CA ARG A 26 -17.77 -5.14 11.23
C ARG A 26 -17.42 -4.17 12.33
N ILE A 27 -16.83 -3.05 11.94
CA ILE A 27 -16.48 -1.98 12.88
C ILE A 27 -17.60 -0.91 12.82
N PRO A 28 -18.05 -0.38 13.97
CA PRO A 28 -18.97 0.75 13.98
C PRO A 28 -18.40 1.96 13.23
N LEU A 29 -19.26 2.68 12.50
CA LEU A 29 -18.84 3.90 11.80
C LEU A 29 -18.42 5.01 12.77
N TYR A 30 -19.11 5.06 13.91
CA TYR A 30 -18.93 6.05 14.95
C TYR A 30 -18.96 5.36 16.31
N GLU A 31 -18.03 5.73 17.18
CA GLU A 31 -18.06 5.37 18.60
C GLU A 31 -17.92 6.64 19.45
N LYS A 32 -16.75 7.28 19.39
CA LYS A 32 -16.47 8.61 19.96
C LYS A 32 -16.16 9.63 18.87
N GLU A 33 -15.46 9.17 17.85
CA GLU A 33 -15.11 9.89 16.63
C GLU A 33 -15.52 9.03 15.43
N VAL A 34 -15.64 9.67 14.26
CA VAL A 34 -15.89 8.96 13.00
C VAL A 34 -14.66 8.13 12.66
N ARG A 35 -14.87 6.88 12.22
CA ARG A 35 -13.76 6.03 11.76
C ARG A 35 -13.11 6.63 10.50
N GLU A 36 -11.84 6.97 10.63
CA GLU A 36 -11.02 7.47 9.50
C GLU A 36 -10.04 6.42 8.95
N ASP A 37 -9.86 5.28 9.64
CA ASP A 37 -8.81 4.30 9.35
C ASP A 37 -9.20 2.89 9.83
N PHE A 38 -9.49 1.97 8.91
CA PHE A 38 -9.81 0.57 9.25
C PHE A 38 -8.63 -0.15 9.87
N THR A 39 -7.43 -0.04 9.30
CA THR A 39 -6.23 -0.75 9.76
C THR A 39 -5.96 -0.48 11.24
N ARG A 40 -6.03 0.80 11.65
CA ARG A 40 -5.84 1.18 13.06
C ARG A 40 -6.94 0.62 13.97
N GLU A 41 -8.20 0.69 13.55
CA GLU A 41 -9.32 0.19 14.36
C GLU A 41 -9.35 -1.34 14.47
N ILE A 42 -8.93 -2.05 13.42
CA ILE A 42 -8.79 -3.51 13.42
C ILE A 42 -7.65 -3.93 14.34
N ALA A 43 -6.47 -3.28 14.25
CA ALA A 43 -5.31 -3.61 15.07
C ALA A 43 -5.55 -3.42 16.59
N LYS A 44 -6.45 -2.50 16.97
CA LYS A 44 -6.90 -2.33 18.37
C LYS A 44 -7.71 -3.54 18.88
N ARG A 45 -8.51 -4.16 18.02
CA ARG A 45 -9.52 -5.18 18.37
C ARG A 45 -9.05 -6.61 18.10
N THR A 46 -8.00 -6.77 17.30
CA THR A 46 -7.51 -8.08 16.83
C THR A 46 -6.13 -8.33 17.39
N SER A 47 -5.93 -9.45 18.09
CA SER A 47 -4.61 -9.86 18.60
C SER A 47 -3.72 -10.41 17.50
N GLU A 48 -4.24 -11.35 16.75
CA GLU A 48 -3.61 -12.08 15.65
C GLU A 48 -4.71 -12.65 14.75
N GLY A 49 -4.38 -12.92 13.49
CA GLY A 49 -5.29 -13.56 12.55
C GLY A 49 -5.46 -12.80 11.24
N LYS A 50 -6.37 -13.31 10.42
CA LYS A 50 -6.69 -12.82 9.08
C LYS A 50 -8.09 -12.23 9.10
N VAL A 51 -8.21 -10.94 8.88
CA VAL A 51 -9.48 -10.23 8.95
C VAL A 51 -9.72 -9.43 7.69
N CYS A 52 -10.95 -9.47 7.18
CA CYS A 52 -11.37 -8.67 6.04
C CYS A 52 -12.50 -7.73 6.42
N TYR A 53 -12.65 -6.64 5.67
CA TYR A 53 -13.67 -5.64 5.92
C TYR A 53 -14.19 -5.03 4.63
N ARG A 54 -15.42 -4.51 4.73
CA ARG A 54 -16.02 -3.63 3.73
C ARG A 54 -16.84 -2.56 4.43
N GLY A 55 -16.73 -1.32 3.96
CA GLY A 55 -17.49 -0.21 4.52
C GLY A 55 -16.89 1.15 4.20
N SER A 56 -17.63 2.20 4.53
CA SER A 56 -17.18 3.57 4.31
C SER A 56 -16.24 4.04 5.43
N ILE A 57 -15.25 4.84 5.05
CA ILE A 57 -14.62 5.84 5.92
C ILE A 57 -14.99 7.22 5.40
N PHE A 58 -15.03 8.20 6.31
CA PHE A 58 -15.25 9.60 5.96
C PHE A 58 -14.08 10.41 6.48
N ARG A 59 -13.60 11.33 5.65
CA ARG A 59 -12.51 12.24 6.03
C ARG A 59 -12.79 13.65 5.57
N ILE A 60 -12.20 14.62 6.26
CA ILE A 60 -12.16 16.00 5.79
C ILE A 60 -10.87 16.18 5.00
N THR A 61 -10.99 16.59 3.74
CA THR A 61 -9.84 16.92 2.88
C THR A 61 -9.12 18.18 3.39
N HIS A 62 -7.89 18.44 2.92
CA HIS A 62 -7.15 19.67 3.25
C HIS A 62 -7.91 20.97 2.90
N PHE A 63 -8.93 20.89 2.04
CA PHE A 63 -9.78 22.02 1.66
C PHE A 63 -11.11 22.08 2.44
N GLY A 64 -11.24 21.31 3.53
CA GLY A 64 -12.45 21.31 4.36
C GLY A 64 -13.64 20.54 3.76
N ARG A 65 -13.46 19.86 2.62
CA ARG A 65 -14.55 19.08 1.99
C ARG A 65 -14.58 17.66 2.55
N GLY A 66 -15.77 17.17 2.90
CA GLY A 66 -15.97 15.76 3.22
C GLY A 66 -15.73 14.87 2.00
N GLU A 67 -15.00 13.77 2.21
CA GLU A 67 -14.79 12.73 1.21
C GLU A 67 -15.20 11.39 1.82
N GLU A 68 -16.15 10.72 1.17
CA GLU A 68 -16.48 9.32 1.45
C GLU A 68 -15.54 8.39 0.66
N MET A 69 -15.10 7.33 1.30
CA MET A 69 -14.37 6.25 0.65
C MET A 69 -15.00 4.91 1.03
N TYR A 70 -15.71 4.26 0.10
CA TYR A 70 -16.21 2.90 0.30
C TYR A 70 -15.08 1.91 0.04
N GLN A 71 -14.56 1.33 1.11
CA GLN A 71 -13.37 0.50 1.09
C GLN A 71 -13.72 -0.98 1.20
N ILE A 72 -12.95 -1.80 0.51
CA ILE A 72 -12.82 -3.24 0.75
C ILE A 72 -11.34 -3.55 0.96
N GLY A 73 -11.03 -4.38 1.95
CA GLY A 73 -9.64 -4.63 2.32
C GLY A 73 -9.51 -5.76 3.32
N CYS A 74 -8.26 -6.05 3.67
CA CYS A 74 -7.93 -7.04 4.68
C CYS A 74 -6.66 -6.68 5.43
N GLU A 75 -6.52 -7.27 6.61
CA GLU A 75 -5.34 -7.19 7.47
C GLU A 75 -4.96 -8.61 7.90
N ILE A 76 -3.66 -8.93 7.82
CA ILE A 76 -3.06 -10.12 8.39
C ILE A 76 -2.19 -9.64 9.54
N ILE A 77 -2.62 -9.91 10.77
CA ILE A 77 -1.99 -9.42 12.00
C ILE A 77 -1.29 -10.58 12.69
N ASN A 78 -0.04 -10.37 13.08
CA ASN A 78 0.75 -11.37 13.78
C ASN A 78 1.77 -10.67 14.72
N LYS A 79 2.51 -11.45 15.51
CA LYS A 79 3.63 -10.93 16.31
C LYS A 79 4.72 -10.32 15.44
N SER A 80 4.95 -10.93 14.27
CA SER A 80 5.89 -10.46 13.24
C SER A 80 5.35 -10.83 11.87
N VAL A 81 5.56 -9.98 10.87
CA VAL A 81 5.21 -10.26 9.47
C VAL A 81 6.38 -10.97 8.79
N GLY A 82 6.15 -12.22 8.41
CA GLY A 82 7.12 -13.04 7.69
C GLY A 82 6.79 -13.16 6.21
N LYS A 83 7.48 -14.10 5.56
CA LYS A 83 7.30 -14.40 4.13
C LYS A 83 5.86 -14.85 3.82
N GLU A 84 5.29 -15.71 4.66
CA GLU A 84 3.97 -16.31 4.45
C GLU A 84 2.86 -15.27 4.47
N GLU A 85 2.90 -14.32 5.42
CA GLU A 85 1.92 -13.23 5.48
C GLU A 85 2.02 -12.30 4.26
N ILE A 86 3.25 -12.01 3.81
CA ILE A 86 3.47 -11.18 2.61
C ILE A 86 2.94 -11.87 1.35
N GLU A 87 3.26 -13.16 1.17
CA GLU A 87 2.80 -13.97 0.04
C GLU A 87 1.29 -14.11 0.04
N LEU A 88 0.67 -14.33 1.20
CA LEU A 88 -0.78 -14.40 1.34
C LEU A 88 -1.45 -13.06 1.01
N CYS A 89 -0.92 -11.94 1.50
CA CYS A 89 -1.43 -10.60 1.16
C CYS A 89 -1.37 -10.35 -0.35
N ALA A 90 -0.24 -10.68 -0.99
CA ALA A 90 -0.09 -10.56 -2.44
C ALA A 90 -1.04 -11.48 -3.21
N LEU A 91 -1.25 -12.72 -2.77
CA LEU A 91 -2.20 -13.65 -3.37
C LEU A 91 -3.63 -13.10 -3.34
N VAL A 92 -4.08 -12.62 -2.18
CA VAL A 92 -5.41 -12.01 -2.02
C VAL A 92 -5.54 -10.80 -2.95
N LEU A 93 -4.54 -9.91 -2.95
CA LEU A 93 -4.52 -8.73 -3.82
C LEU A 93 -4.60 -9.12 -5.30
N ASN A 94 -3.87 -10.14 -5.75
CA ASN A 94 -3.91 -10.63 -7.12
C ASN A 94 -5.33 -11.10 -7.50
N ARG A 95 -5.96 -11.92 -6.64
CA ARG A 95 -7.31 -12.45 -6.90
C ARG A 95 -8.37 -11.34 -6.97
N ILE A 96 -8.32 -10.39 -6.05
CA ILE A 96 -9.26 -9.25 -6.04
C ILE A 96 -9.02 -8.31 -7.22
N SER A 97 -7.76 -8.06 -7.57
CA SER A 97 -7.43 -7.23 -8.72
C SER A 97 -7.92 -7.84 -10.04
N ASN A 98 -7.84 -9.16 -10.19
CA ASN A 98 -8.41 -9.85 -11.35
C ASN A 98 -9.93 -9.67 -11.43
N ILE A 99 -10.64 -9.80 -10.31
CA ILE A 99 -12.09 -9.55 -10.23
C ILE A 99 -12.41 -8.11 -10.64
N ILE A 100 -11.66 -7.13 -10.11
CA ILE A 100 -11.85 -5.71 -10.44
C ILE A 100 -11.65 -5.51 -11.94
N SER A 101 -10.51 -5.95 -12.49
CA SER A 101 -10.18 -5.79 -13.91
C SER A 101 -11.22 -6.42 -14.84
N GLU A 102 -11.76 -7.59 -14.50
CA GLU A 102 -12.80 -8.27 -15.28
C GLU A 102 -14.11 -7.44 -15.32
N ILE A 103 -14.54 -6.90 -14.19
CA ILE A 103 -15.82 -6.18 -14.07
C ILE A 103 -15.73 -4.74 -14.58
N SER A 104 -14.62 -4.07 -14.32
CA SER A 104 -14.39 -2.68 -14.72
C SER A 104 -13.83 -2.55 -16.14
N GLN A 105 -13.31 -3.64 -16.73
CA GLN A 105 -12.59 -3.65 -17.99
C GLN A 105 -11.36 -2.72 -17.99
N GLY A 106 -10.70 -2.59 -16.84
CA GLY A 106 -9.52 -1.74 -16.68
C GLY A 106 -8.28 -2.47 -16.18
N GLN A 107 -7.15 -1.79 -16.28
CA GLN A 107 -5.85 -2.34 -15.90
C GLN A 107 -5.50 -1.93 -14.47
N MET A 108 -5.13 -2.94 -13.67
CA MET A 108 -4.59 -2.77 -12.33
C MET A 108 -3.06 -2.71 -12.36
N SER A 109 -2.47 -1.78 -11.61
CA SER A 109 -1.02 -1.71 -11.41
C SER A 109 -0.68 -1.35 -9.97
N VAL A 110 0.55 -1.66 -9.56
CA VAL A 110 1.04 -1.45 -8.19
C VAL A 110 2.36 -0.68 -8.21
N LEU A 111 2.43 0.40 -7.44
CA LEU A 111 3.69 1.07 -7.12
C LEU A 111 4.20 0.50 -5.80
N ILE A 112 5.40 -0.04 -5.78
CA ILE A 112 6.06 -0.67 -4.63
C ILE A 112 7.17 0.27 -4.14
N ALA A 113 7.18 0.50 -2.84
CA ALA A 113 8.14 1.32 -2.12
C ALA A 113 8.49 0.63 -0.80
N HIS A 114 9.42 1.21 -0.05
CA HIS A 114 9.76 0.70 1.29
C HIS A 114 9.96 1.85 2.28
N ARG A 115 9.31 1.75 3.43
CA ARG A 115 9.49 2.70 4.52
C ARG A 115 10.93 2.63 5.03
N GLY A 116 11.64 3.74 4.99
CA GLY A 116 12.91 3.88 5.68
C GLY A 116 14.15 3.53 4.85
N ILE A 117 14.02 2.91 3.67
CA ILE A 117 15.19 2.66 2.79
C ILE A 117 15.85 3.99 2.37
N ALA A 118 15.04 5.00 2.01
CA ALA A 118 15.53 6.35 1.71
C ALA A 118 16.28 6.97 2.88
N LYS A 119 15.74 6.87 4.10
CA LYS A 119 16.43 7.38 5.30
C LYS A 119 17.70 6.60 5.61
N LYS A 120 17.69 5.28 5.44
CA LYS A 120 18.85 4.41 5.68
C LYS A 120 20.02 4.72 4.73
N ILE A 121 19.72 5.00 3.46
CA ILE A 121 20.75 5.22 2.43
C ILE A 121 21.14 6.70 2.29
N LEU A 122 20.17 7.61 2.35
CA LEU A 122 20.38 9.05 2.11
C LEU A 122 20.55 9.86 3.41
N GLY A 123 20.32 9.26 4.58
CA GLY A 123 20.45 9.93 5.87
C GLY A 123 19.57 11.18 5.99
N GLU A 124 20.18 12.28 6.45
CA GLU A 124 19.53 13.58 6.59
C GLU A 124 19.02 14.17 5.26
N HIS A 125 19.54 13.71 4.11
CA HIS A 125 19.17 14.22 2.79
C HIS A 125 17.88 13.61 2.22
N ALA A 126 17.34 12.56 2.86
CA ALA A 126 16.15 11.86 2.37
C ALA A 126 14.95 12.78 2.14
N GLU A 127 14.81 13.84 2.94
CA GLU A 127 13.71 14.80 2.83
C GLU A 127 13.71 15.57 1.50
N TYR A 128 14.88 15.85 0.92
CA TYR A 128 14.97 16.48 -0.39
C TYR A 128 14.43 15.57 -1.50
N PHE A 129 14.61 14.25 -1.38
CA PHE A 129 14.08 13.26 -2.31
C PHE A 129 12.57 13.10 -2.16
N PHE A 130 12.06 13.01 -0.92
CA PHE A 130 10.61 12.95 -0.68
C PHE A 130 9.87 14.19 -1.22
N LYS A 131 10.49 15.37 -1.13
CA LYS A 131 9.95 16.63 -1.67
C LYS A 131 10.22 16.82 -3.17
N LYS A 132 10.95 15.91 -3.82
CA LYS A 132 11.41 16.03 -5.21
C LYS A 132 12.12 17.36 -5.49
N ASN A 133 12.93 17.84 -4.54
CA ASN A 133 13.65 19.11 -4.65
C ASN A 133 14.88 18.94 -5.54
N ALA A 134 14.69 19.05 -6.85
CA ALA A 134 15.73 18.86 -7.86
C ALA A 134 16.97 19.75 -7.62
N THR A 135 16.77 21.01 -7.19
CA THR A 135 17.87 21.95 -6.94
C THR A 135 18.78 21.46 -5.82
N GLN A 136 18.21 21.03 -4.69
CA GLN A 136 19.01 20.50 -3.57
C GLN A 136 19.66 19.16 -3.92
N ILE A 137 18.94 18.27 -4.63
CA ILE A 137 19.50 16.99 -5.07
C ILE A 137 20.70 17.21 -6.00
N GLN A 138 20.60 18.10 -6.98
CA GLN A 138 21.72 18.44 -7.86
C GLN A 138 22.90 19.03 -7.09
N LYS A 139 22.65 19.88 -6.09
CA LYS A 139 23.69 20.42 -5.22
C LYS A 139 24.44 19.30 -4.50
N LEU A 140 23.73 18.33 -3.92
CA LEU A 140 24.34 17.17 -3.25
C LEU A 140 25.20 16.33 -4.19
N ILE A 141 24.77 16.16 -5.45
CA ILE A 141 25.56 15.44 -6.47
C ILE A 141 26.84 16.22 -6.82
N ARG A 142 26.74 17.54 -7.06
CA ARG A 142 27.90 18.40 -7.39
C ARG A 142 28.92 18.45 -6.24
N GLU A 143 28.42 18.52 -5.01
CA GLU A 143 29.24 18.49 -3.78
C GLU A 143 29.76 17.08 -3.43
N LYS A 144 29.47 16.06 -4.27
CA LYS A 144 29.86 14.65 -4.07
C LYS A 144 29.36 14.04 -2.75
N LYS A 145 28.31 14.61 -2.15
CA LYS A 145 27.66 14.07 -0.94
C LYS A 145 26.81 12.83 -1.24
N ILE A 146 26.31 12.73 -2.48
CA ILE A 146 25.56 11.56 -2.97
C ILE A 146 26.05 11.23 -4.37
N LYS A 147 26.26 9.94 -4.66
CA LYS A 147 26.63 9.48 -6.01
C LYS A 147 25.45 9.62 -6.99
N ASN A 148 25.74 9.89 -8.25
CA ASN A 148 24.71 10.11 -9.26
C ASN A 148 23.81 8.88 -9.46
N GLU A 149 24.38 7.67 -9.44
CA GLU A 149 23.62 6.42 -9.53
C GLU A 149 22.62 6.24 -8.37
N ILE A 150 23.03 6.57 -7.14
CA ILE A 150 22.15 6.52 -5.96
C ILE A 150 21.02 7.56 -6.12
N ALA A 151 21.36 8.78 -6.52
CA ALA A 151 20.35 9.82 -6.72
C ALA A 151 19.33 9.42 -7.80
N LYS A 152 19.77 8.81 -8.91
CA LYS A 152 18.91 8.29 -9.97
C LYS A 152 17.91 7.27 -9.43
N VAL A 153 18.36 6.31 -8.63
CA VAL A 153 17.51 5.27 -8.03
C VAL A 153 16.40 5.86 -7.15
N PHE A 154 16.70 6.90 -6.38
CA PHE A 154 15.70 7.52 -5.51
C PHE A 154 14.82 8.56 -6.21
N PHE A 155 15.21 9.08 -7.38
CA PHE A 155 14.43 10.10 -8.10
C PHE A 155 13.56 9.52 -9.23
N SER A 156 13.85 8.29 -9.67
CA SER A 156 13.20 7.66 -10.84
C SER A 156 12.12 6.66 -10.42
N VAL A 157 11.30 6.26 -11.40
CA VAL A 157 10.38 5.13 -11.30
C VAL A 157 10.88 4.02 -12.22
N PHE A 158 10.93 2.78 -11.71
CA PHE A 158 11.42 1.61 -12.46
C PHE A 158 10.30 0.59 -12.67
N GLU A 159 10.35 -0.18 -13.75
CA GLU A 159 9.42 -1.31 -13.98
C GLU A 159 10.02 -2.66 -13.54
N ASP A 160 11.36 -2.77 -13.46
CA ASP A 160 12.07 -3.95 -12.97
C ASP A 160 12.89 -3.61 -11.71
N GLU A 161 12.80 -4.46 -10.68
CA GLU A 161 13.57 -4.31 -9.45
C GLU A 161 15.08 -4.53 -9.67
N LYS A 162 15.46 -5.26 -10.72
CA LYS A 162 16.87 -5.53 -11.03
C LYS A 162 17.67 -4.27 -11.32
N GLU A 163 17.04 -3.29 -11.99
CA GLU A 163 17.67 -1.98 -12.27
C GLU A 163 18.02 -1.21 -10.98
N ILE A 164 17.26 -1.46 -9.91
CA ILE A 164 17.54 -0.90 -8.58
C ILE A 164 18.64 -1.72 -7.89
N GLU A 165 18.57 -3.05 -7.98
CA GLU A 165 19.54 -3.97 -7.37
C GLU A 165 20.98 -3.82 -7.91
N GLU A 166 21.15 -3.27 -9.12
CA GLU A 166 22.46 -2.89 -9.67
C GLU A 166 23.19 -1.82 -8.83
N VAL A 167 22.45 -1.02 -8.07
CA VAL A 167 22.99 0.13 -7.33
C VAL A 167 22.84 -0.05 -5.82
N ILE A 168 21.72 -0.59 -5.35
CA ILE A 168 21.44 -0.77 -3.93
C ILE A 168 20.73 -2.10 -3.64
N GLN A 169 20.97 -2.67 -2.47
CA GLN A 169 20.24 -3.85 -2.03
C GLN A 169 18.80 -3.49 -1.63
N ILE A 170 17.81 -4.10 -2.28
CA ILE A 170 16.41 -3.96 -1.89
C ILE A 170 16.10 -4.77 -0.61
N PRO A 171 15.21 -4.26 0.27
CA PRO A 171 14.76 -4.99 1.46
C PRO A 171 14.10 -6.33 1.13
N TYR A 172 14.26 -7.29 2.05
CA TYR A 172 13.77 -8.66 1.85
C TYR A 172 12.26 -8.73 1.66
N ASP A 173 11.51 -8.06 2.51
CA ASP A 173 10.05 -7.99 2.45
C ASP A 173 9.54 -7.38 1.13
N MET A 174 10.24 -6.35 0.64
CA MET A 174 9.93 -5.70 -0.64
C MET A 174 10.13 -6.67 -1.79
N LYS A 175 11.20 -7.46 -1.74
CA LYS A 175 11.52 -8.51 -2.70
C LYS A 175 10.55 -9.68 -2.67
N VAL A 176 10.09 -10.08 -1.48
CA VAL A 176 9.04 -11.12 -1.34
C VAL A 176 7.74 -10.62 -1.96
N PHE A 177 7.32 -9.40 -1.62
CA PHE A 177 6.07 -8.83 -2.14
C PHE A 177 6.14 -8.63 -3.67
N SER A 178 7.23 -8.06 -4.18
CA SER A 178 7.41 -7.80 -5.61
C SER A 178 7.36 -9.09 -6.43
N ARG A 179 7.93 -10.19 -5.94
CA ARG A 179 7.89 -11.50 -6.62
C ARG A 179 6.52 -12.16 -6.58
N SER A 180 5.76 -11.90 -5.52
CA SER A 180 4.45 -12.54 -5.27
C SER A 180 3.29 -11.83 -5.95
N VAL A 181 3.37 -10.51 -6.13
CA VAL A 181 2.33 -9.73 -6.81
C VAL A 181 2.41 -9.94 -8.32
N SER A 182 1.28 -10.17 -8.99
CA SER A 182 1.19 -10.41 -10.44
C SER A 182 0.79 -9.18 -11.23
N LEU A 183 0.48 -8.07 -10.56
CA LEU A 183 0.10 -6.80 -11.18
C LEU A 183 1.28 -6.18 -11.93
N LYS A 184 1.00 -5.26 -12.87
CA LYS A 184 2.05 -4.42 -13.46
C LYS A 184 2.75 -3.64 -12.33
N LYS A 185 4.07 -3.81 -12.22
CA LYS A 185 4.88 -3.30 -11.12
C LYS A 185 5.55 -1.99 -11.51
N LEU A 186 5.59 -1.08 -10.56
CA LEU A 186 6.39 0.13 -10.61
C LEU A 186 7.14 0.21 -9.27
N PHE A 187 8.35 0.72 -9.27
CA PHE A 187 9.16 0.88 -8.08
C PHE A 187 9.53 2.35 -7.89
N ASN A 188 9.27 2.90 -6.71
CA ASN A 188 9.67 4.26 -6.34
C ASN A 188 10.11 4.32 -4.87
N LEU A 189 11.41 4.46 -4.65
CA LEU A 189 12.00 4.43 -3.31
C LEU A 189 11.94 5.77 -2.57
N SER A 190 11.53 6.86 -3.23
CA SER A 190 11.23 8.15 -2.60
C SER A 190 9.74 8.39 -2.42
N GLU A 191 8.90 7.37 -2.59
CA GLU A 191 7.48 7.49 -2.24
C GLU A 191 7.33 7.60 -0.71
N LYS A 192 6.69 8.68 -0.26
CA LYS A 192 6.45 8.90 1.16
C LYS A 192 5.22 8.12 1.59
N ALA A 193 5.38 7.24 2.57
CA ALA A 193 4.25 6.55 3.20
C ALA A 193 3.22 7.57 3.72
N GLN A 194 1.94 7.34 3.41
CA GLN A 194 0.85 8.24 3.81
C GLN A 194 0.57 8.21 5.31
N LYS A 195 0.90 7.09 5.95
CA LYS A 195 0.73 6.85 7.37
C LYS A 195 2.10 6.58 7.97
N ASP A 196 2.32 7.10 9.16
CA ASP A 196 3.57 6.97 9.90
C ASP A 196 3.77 5.57 10.49
N TYR A 197 2.68 4.82 10.71
CA TYR A 197 2.69 3.45 11.22
C TYR A 197 3.25 2.40 10.25
N TYR A 198 3.42 2.72 8.96
CA TYR A 198 4.08 1.79 8.04
C TYR A 198 5.54 1.60 8.47
N SER A 199 5.99 0.35 8.49
CA SER A 199 7.30 -0.06 9.02
C SER A 199 8.19 -0.77 7.98
N GLY A 200 7.63 -1.29 6.89
CA GLY A 200 8.36 -1.99 5.83
C GLY A 200 7.89 -1.62 4.44
N THR A 201 7.67 -2.63 3.60
CA THR A 201 7.13 -2.49 2.24
C THR A 201 5.80 -1.74 2.25
N VAL A 202 5.68 -0.75 1.37
CA VAL A 202 4.45 0.01 1.14
C VAL A 202 4.11 -0.09 -0.32
N PHE A 203 2.82 -0.23 -0.64
CA PHE A 203 2.37 -0.28 -2.02
C PHE A 203 1.12 0.54 -2.26
N ILE A 204 1.02 1.10 -3.46
CA ILE A 204 -0.09 1.94 -3.92
C ILE A 204 -0.74 1.29 -5.11
N LEU A 205 -2.08 1.17 -5.07
CA LEU A 205 -2.88 0.49 -6.08
C LEU A 205 -3.49 1.50 -7.03
N PHE A 206 -3.36 1.22 -8.33
CA PHE A 206 -3.91 2.05 -9.40
C PHE A 206 -4.83 1.22 -10.29
N HIS A 207 -5.88 1.87 -10.78
CA HIS A 207 -6.76 1.37 -11.83
C HIS A 207 -6.83 2.41 -12.95
N ASN A 208 -6.42 2.06 -14.16
CA ASN A 208 -6.29 2.98 -15.30
C ASN A 208 -5.56 4.29 -14.90
N SER A 209 -4.41 4.15 -14.23
CA SER A 209 -3.58 5.26 -13.72
C SER A 209 -4.17 6.10 -12.58
N LYS A 210 -5.40 5.82 -12.14
CA LYS A 210 -6.02 6.48 -10.98
C LYS A 210 -5.72 5.70 -9.72
N LYS A 211 -5.19 6.37 -8.69
CA LYS A 211 -5.01 5.76 -7.36
C LYS A 211 -6.35 5.37 -6.76
N ILE A 212 -6.51 4.09 -6.46
CA ILE A 212 -7.72 3.52 -5.85
C ILE A 212 -7.47 2.97 -4.46
N GLY A 213 -6.23 2.66 -4.10
CA GLY A 213 -5.94 1.99 -2.83
C GLY A 213 -4.49 2.08 -2.42
N ALA A 214 -4.18 1.54 -1.25
CA ALA A 214 -2.83 1.38 -0.73
C ALA A 214 -2.79 0.25 0.31
N GLY A 215 -1.59 -0.22 0.59
CA GLY A 215 -1.32 -1.19 1.63
C GLY A 215 0.16 -1.22 1.99
N GLY A 216 0.52 -2.16 2.86
CA GLY A 216 1.91 -2.32 3.29
C GLY A 216 2.04 -2.99 4.64
N ILE A 217 3.29 -3.18 5.04
CA ILE A 217 3.67 -3.70 6.35
C ILE A 217 3.68 -2.54 7.35
N TYR A 218 3.02 -2.75 8.48
CA TYR A 218 2.88 -1.77 9.54
C TYR A 218 3.20 -2.36 10.91
N SER A 219 3.51 -1.47 11.86
CA SER A 219 3.62 -1.80 13.27
C SER A 219 2.68 -0.90 14.08
N LEU A 220 1.76 -1.52 14.81
CA LEU A 220 0.74 -0.84 15.62
C LEU A 220 0.52 -1.62 16.92
N PHE A 221 0.47 -0.90 18.05
CA PHE A 221 0.15 -1.45 19.36
C PHE A 221 1.01 -2.67 19.77
N GLY A 222 2.31 -2.65 19.43
CA GLY A 222 3.25 -3.73 19.74
C GLY A 222 3.10 -4.98 18.88
N LYS A 223 2.37 -4.90 17.77
CA LYS A 223 2.14 -5.98 16.81
C LYS A 223 2.58 -5.54 15.42
N GLU A 224 2.77 -6.49 14.53
CA GLU A 224 2.96 -6.23 13.11
C GLU A 224 1.75 -6.72 12.31
N GLY A 225 1.57 -6.12 11.14
CA GLY A 225 0.61 -6.65 10.19
C GLY A 225 0.92 -6.20 8.78
N ILE A 226 0.29 -6.89 7.83
CA ILE A 226 0.30 -6.51 6.43
C ILE A 226 -1.13 -6.55 5.91
N GLY A 227 -1.49 -5.53 5.14
CA GLY A 227 -2.84 -5.44 4.59
C GLY A 227 -2.93 -4.39 3.51
N PHE A 228 -4.14 -4.23 2.98
CA PHE A 228 -4.45 -3.22 2.00
C PHE A 228 -5.91 -2.81 2.05
N SER A 229 -6.18 -1.67 1.42
CA SER A 229 -7.52 -1.11 1.25
C SER A 229 -7.72 -0.60 -0.18
N ILE A 230 -8.84 -0.96 -0.79
CA ILE A 230 -9.25 -0.52 -2.12
C ILE A 230 -10.55 0.29 -2.01
N ASN A 231 -10.54 1.54 -2.48
CA ASN A 231 -11.72 2.38 -2.57
C ASN A 231 -12.49 2.10 -3.88
N LEU A 232 -13.61 1.40 -3.77
CA LEU A 232 -14.44 1.01 -4.90
C LEU A 232 -15.13 2.21 -5.58
N LEU A 233 -15.33 3.33 -4.87
CA LEU A 233 -15.88 4.56 -5.47
C LEU A 233 -14.91 5.23 -6.45
N LYS A 234 -13.62 4.88 -6.39
CA LYS A 234 -12.60 5.45 -7.29
C LYS A 234 -12.43 4.64 -8.58
N ILE A 235 -13.02 3.45 -8.67
CA ILE A 235 -13.01 2.62 -9.87
C ILE A 235 -14.05 3.18 -10.86
N ASN A 236 -13.63 3.37 -12.11
CA ASN A 236 -14.50 3.88 -13.17
C ASN A 236 -15.37 2.75 -13.72
#